data_AF-X1PUZ3-F1
#
_entry.id   AF-X1PUZ3-F1
#
_cell.length_a   1.000
_cell.length_b   1.000
_cell.length_c   1.000
_cell.angle_alpha   90.00
_cell.angle_beta   90.00
_cell.angle_gamma   90.00
#
_symmetry.space_group_name_H-M   'P 1'
#
loop_
_entity.id
_entity.type
_entity.pdbx_description
1 polymer ?
#
loop_
_entity_poly.entity_id
_entity_poly.type
_entity_poly.pdbx_seq_one_letter_code
_entity_poly.pdbx_strand_id
1 'polypeptide(L)'
;MLENLFQLIKIGKELGLSKKEINKVLLFDDSKNPLFYKILMIILFSFLGIFIFILLNIFSEHIYPTGALYSTVKIKDFDKKK
;
A
#
# COMPACT_ATOMS: atom_id res chain seq x y z
N MET A 1 16.32 -8.51 -3.54
CA MET A 1 16.13 -8.21 -2.09
C MET A 1 15.59 -9.42 -1.32
N LEU A 2 14.49 -10.06 -1.76
CA LEU A 2 13.95 -11.26 -1.10
C LEU A 2 14.90 -12.46 -1.13
N GLU A 3 15.63 -12.68 -2.23
CA GLU A 3 16.63 -13.76 -2.33
C GLU A 3 17.73 -13.67 -1.27
N ASN A 4 18.23 -12.47 -0.98
CA ASN A 4 19.22 -12.26 0.07
C ASN A 4 18.66 -12.61 1.45
N LEU A 5 17.36 -12.36 1.66
CA LEU A 5 16.63 -12.70 2.89
C LEU A 5 16.51 -14.22 3.07
N PHE A 6 16.18 -14.94 1.99
CA PHE A 6 16.15 -16.41 1.99
C PHE A 6 17.53 -17.01 2.21
N GLN A 7 18.58 -16.43 1.63
CA GLN A 7 19.97 -16.84 1.87
C GLN A 7 20.36 -16.66 3.33
N LEU A 8 19.98 -15.55 3.96
CA LEU A 8 20.27 -15.28 5.37
C LEU A 8 19.57 -16.29 6.31
N ILE A 9 18.31 -16.65 6.00
CA ILE A 9 17.58 -17.69 6.71
C ILE A 9 18.24 -19.06 6.53
N LYS A 10 18.75 -19.36 5.33
CA LYS A 10 19.44 -20.62 5.04
C LYS A 10 20.76 -20.73 5.80
N ILE A 11 21.57 -19.68 5.79
CA ILE A 11 22.82 -19.58 6.57
C ILE A 11 22.54 -19.73 8.05
N GLY A 12 21.51 -19.08 8.58
CA GLY A 12 21.16 -19.19 10.00
C GLY A 12 20.78 -20.61 10.40
N LYS A 13 20.04 -21.33 9.55
CA LYS A 13 19.73 -22.75 9.77
C LYS A 13 20.96 -23.65 9.70
N GLU A 14 21.86 -23.40 8.76
CA GLU A 14 23.12 -24.16 8.61
C GLU A 14 24.06 -23.93 9.80
N LEU A 15 24.00 -22.75 10.44
CA LEU A 15 24.70 -22.44 11.69
C LEU A 15 24.05 -23.04 12.94
N GLY A 16 22.96 -23.80 12.80
CA GLY A 16 22.25 -24.43 13.92
C GLY A 16 21.39 -23.46 14.75
N LEU A 17 21.16 -22.24 14.27
CA LEU A 17 20.30 -21.28 14.97
C LEU A 17 18.86 -21.75 14.97
N SER A 18 18.20 -21.58 16.11
CA SER A 18 16.78 -21.81 16.22
C SER A 18 16.00 -20.81 15.34
N LYS A 19 14.83 -21.22 14.87
CA LYS A 19 13.93 -20.31 14.11
C LYS A 19 13.64 -19.02 14.87
N LYS A 20 13.62 -19.05 16.21
CA LYS A 20 13.40 -17.88 17.06
C LYS A 20 14.56 -16.90 16.99
N GLU A 21 15.81 -17.38 17.03
CA GLU A 21 17.01 -16.53 16.93
C GLU A 21 17.14 -15.90 15.55
N ILE A 22 16.87 -16.66 14.49
CA ILE A 22 16.86 -16.14 13.11
C ILE A 22 15.80 -15.03 12.98
N ASN A 23 14.59 -15.26 13.49
CA ASN A 23 13.53 -14.25 13.49
C ASN A 23 13.89 -13.04 14.35
N LYS A 24 14.61 -13.21 15.45
CA LYS A 24 15.03 -12.09 16.32
C LYS A 24 15.91 -11.09 15.56
N VAL A 25 16.87 -11.60 14.79
CA VAL A 25 17.75 -10.79 13.93
C VAL A 25 16.97 -10.15 12.79
N LEU A 26 16.06 -10.92 12.17
CA LEU A 26 15.34 -10.52 10.96
C LEU A 26 14.19 -9.52 11.24
N LEU A 27 13.57 -9.62 12.42
CA LEU A 27 12.51 -8.73 12.90
C LEU A 27 13.04 -7.55 13.73
N PHE A 28 14.36 -7.31 13.73
CA PHE A 28 14.98 -6.20 14.47
C PHE A 28 14.64 -6.18 15.96
N ASP A 29 14.44 -7.37 16.56
CA ASP A 29 14.05 -7.51 17.97
C ASP A 29 15.25 -7.29 18.92
N ASP A 30 16.47 -7.17 18.38
CA ASP A 30 17.67 -6.67 19.07
C ASP A 30 17.96 -5.18 18.81
N SER A 31 17.02 -4.44 18.21
CA SER A 31 17.15 -2.98 18.16
C SER A 31 17.16 -2.43 19.59
N LYS A 32 18.09 -1.50 19.89
CA LYS A 32 18.19 -0.89 21.24
C LYS A 32 16.87 -0.32 21.77
N ASN A 33 15.93 0.02 20.88
CA ASN A 33 14.64 0.60 21.21
C ASN A 33 13.51 -0.04 20.36
N PRO A 34 13.04 -1.26 20.70
CA PRO A 34 12.00 -1.95 19.92
C PRO A 34 10.66 -1.18 19.94
N LEU A 35 10.41 -0.41 21.01
CA LEU A 35 9.26 0.49 21.12
C LEU A 35 9.31 1.63 20.10
N PHE A 36 10.48 2.23 19.88
CA PHE A 36 10.63 3.34 18.94
C PHE A 36 10.29 2.91 17.52
N TYR A 37 10.77 1.74 17.10
CA TYR A 37 10.46 1.19 15.78
C TYR A 37 8.97 0.89 15.60
N LYS A 38 8.32 0.31 16.62
CA LYS A 38 6.87 0.07 16.58
C LYS A 38 6.07 1.37 16.45
N ILE A 39 6.44 2.40 17.21
CA ILE A 39 5.80 3.72 17.14
C ILE A 39 6.03 4.34 15.75
N LEU A 40 7.25 4.27 15.22
CA LEU A 40 7.57 4.76 13.88
C LEU A 40 6.71 4.06 12.81
N MET A 41 6.55 2.74 12.91
CA MET A 41 5.72 1.96 11.98
C MET A 41 4.24 2.37 12.05
N ILE A 42 3.70 2.61 13.26
CA ILE A 42 2.33 3.10 13.43
C ILE A 42 2.16 4.47 12.78
N ILE A 43 3.10 5.38 13.00
CA ILE A 43 3.10 6.72 12.39
C ILE A 43 3.10 6.61 10.86
N LEU A 44 4.00 5.78 10.30
CA LEU A 44 4.10 5.57 8.86
C LEU A 44 2.77 5.04 8.28
N PHE A 45 2.16 4.05 8.95
CA PHE A 45 0.88 3.48 8.53
C PHE A 45 -0.26 4.50 8.58
N SER A 46 -0.28 5.37 9.59
CA SER A 46 -1.27 6.44 9.72
C SER A 46 -1.18 7.43 8.56
N PHE A 47 0.04 7.84 8.19
CA PHE A 47 0.24 8.71 7.03
C PHE A 47 -0.20 8.04 5.73
N LEU A 48 0.10 6.76 5.56
CA LEU A 48 -0.30 6.00 4.38
C LEU A 48 -1.83 5.92 4.25
N GLY A 49 -2.54 5.70 5.36
CA GLY A 49 -4.00 5.69 5.39
C GLY A 49 -4.62 7.03 5.00
N ILE A 50 -4.10 8.13 5.54
CA ILE A 50 -4.53 9.49 5.18
C ILE A 50 -4.26 9.76 3.68
N PHE A 51 -3.10 9.36 3.19
CA PHE A 51 -2.72 9.53 1.79
C PHE A 51 -3.67 8.79 0.84
N ILE A 52 -4.01 7.53 1.15
CA ILE A 52 -5.00 6.75 0.38
C ILE A 52 -6.37 7.43 0.39
N PHE A 53 -6.80 7.94 1.54
CA PHE A 53 -8.08 8.65 1.65
C PHE A 53 -8.12 9.90 0.77
N ILE A 54 -7.05 10.71 0.77
CA ILE A 54 -6.94 11.90 -0.10
C ILE A 54 -6.99 11.49 -1.57
N LEU A 55 -6.23 10.46 -1.95
CA LEU A 55 -6.25 9.92 -3.31
C LEU A 55 -7.67 9.54 -3.75
N LEU A 56 -8.38 8.77 -2.94
CA LEU A 56 -9.74 8.34 -3.26
C LEU A 56 -10.70 9.52 -3.49
N ASN A 57 -10.59 10.59 -2.71
CA ASN A 57 -11.41 11.79 -2.90
C ASN A 57 -11.07 12.51 -4.22
N ILE A 58 -9.79 12.70 -4.52
CA ILE A 58 -9.35 13.34 -5.78
C ILE A 58 -9.81 12.52 -6.98
N PHE A 59 -9.67 11.21 -6.93
CA PHE A 59 -10.15 10.33 -8.00
C PHE A 59 -11.68 10.36 -8.10
N SER A 60 -12.41 10.48 -6.99
CA SER A 60 -13.87 10.60 -7.02
C SER A 60 -14.38 11.87 -7.72
N GLU A 61 -13.65 12.98 -7.67
CA GLU A 61 -14.06 14.23 -8.35
C GLU A 61 -13.77 14.20 -9.85
N HIS A 62 -12.76 13.43 -10.28
CA HIS A 62 -12.33 13.38 -11.68
C HIS A 62 -12.81 12.14 -12.45
N ILE A 63 -13.31 11.11 -11.76
CA ILE A 63 -14.00 9.99 -12.39
C ILE A 63 -15.44 10.44 -12.64
N TYR A 64 -15.73 10.85 -13.88
CA TYR A 64 -17.10 10.92 -14.37
C TYR A 64 -17.81 9.60 -14.00
N PRO A 65 -18.98 9.64 -13.35
CA PRO A 65 -19.70 8.43 -12.99
C PRO A 65 -19.89 7.59 -14.25
N THR A 66 -19.16 6.48 -14.32
CA THR A 66 -19.17 5.59 -15.49
C THR A 66 -20.49 4.85 -15.45
N GLY A 67 -21.50 5.40 -16.12
CA GLY A 67 -22.89 4.93 -16.05
C GLY A 67 -23.93 6.03 -15.82
N ALA A 68 -23.54 7.29 -15.60
CA ALA A 68 -24.50 8.38 -15.68
C ALA A 68 -24.95 8.50 -17.14
N LEU A 69 -26.20 8.12 -17.40
CA LEU A 69 -26.92 8.37 -18.64
C LEU A 69 -27.12 9.88 -18.80
N TYR A 70 -26.05 10.62 -19.08
CA TYR A 70 -26.21 11.95 -19.61
C TYR A 70 -26.92 11.79 -20.95
N SER A 71 -28.09 12.42 -21.05
CA SER A 71 -28.80 12.62 -22.31
C SER A 71 -27.84 13.34 -23.25
N THR A 72 -27.03 12.57 -23.99
CA THR A 72 -26.27 13.08 -25.12
C THR A 72 -27.31 13.40 -26.18
N VAL A 73 -27.84 14.62 -26.11
CA VAL A 73 -28.61 15.17 -27.23
C VAL A 73 -27.63 15.17 -28.39
N LYS A 74 -27.79 14.22 -29.30
CA LYS A 74 -26.94 14.14 -30.46
C LYS A 74 -27.22 15.43 -31.23
N ILE A 75 -26.19 16.10 -31.72
CA ILE A 75 -26.33 17.31 -32.55
C ILE A 75 -27.31 17.04 -33.73
N LYS A 76 -27.42 15.78 -34.17
CA LYS A 76 -28.40 15.29 -35.14
C LYS A 76 -29.88 15.48 -34.77
N ASP A 77 -30.22 15.68 -33.49
CA ASP A 77 -31.59 15.92 -33.04
C ASP A 77 -32.00 17.40 -33.15
N PHE A 78 -31.03 18.31 -33.33
CA PHE A 78 -31.31 19.73 -33.58
C PHE A 78 -31.65 20.01 -35.05
N ASP A 79 -31.14 19.23 -36.00
CA ASP A 79 -31.41 19.40 -37.44
C ASP A 79 -32.84 19.03 -37.86
N LYS A 80 -33.60 18.35 -37.00
CA LYS A 80 -34.99 17.96 -37.29
C LYS A 80 -36.03 19.06 -37.01
N LYS A 81 -35.61 20.24 -36.53
CA LYS A 81 -36.51 21.33 -36.12
C LYS A 81 -36.50 22.57 -37.03
N LYS A 82 -36.04 22.46 -38.27
CA LYS A 82 -36.20 23.51 -39.29
C LYS A 82 -36.85 22.97 -40.55
#